data_AF-A0A9P1MK00-F1
#
_entry.id   AF-A0A9P1MK00-F1
#
_cell.length_a   1.000
_cell.length_b   1.000
_cell.length_c   1.000
_cell.angle_alpha   90.00
_cell.angle_beta   90.00
_cell.angle_gamma   90.00
#
_symmetry.space_group_name_H-M   'P 1'
#
loop_
_entity.id
_entity.type
_entity.pdbx_description
1 polymer ?
#
loop_
_entity_poly.entity_id
_entity_poly.type
_entity_poly.pdbx_seq_one_letter_code
_entity_poly.pdbx_strand_id
1 'polypeptide(L)'
;MSRHRLSDDILNINVGGKKYTVRRTDMLADPRSKLAEWFKPGTIKPIATDKGGNYFLDRDPKTFRHILFYLRLKKEKFVPSLALPSKPDDLAKLVGECEALNLVELKELALELIQKYQRTEEQHFVTSYVQVTLRDYESFQFEREQNQIALKTKATHDEVYENTSPYDEWDNL
;
A
#
# COMPACT_ATOMS: atom_id res chain seq x y z
N MET A 1 22.53 7.97 24.06
CA MET A 1 21.53 6.90 24.20
C MET A 1 20.83 6.70 22.86
N SER A 2 21.04 5.57 22.19
CA SER A 2 20.33 5.24 20.94
C SER A 2 18.90 4.87 21.30
N ARG A 3 17.93 5.70 20.91
CA ARG A 3 16.52 5.27 20.91
C ARG A 3 16.44 4.04 20.00
N HIS A 4 16.08 2.90 20.57
CA HIS A 4 15.70 1.73 19.78
C HIS A 4 14.58 2.17 18.83
N ARG A 5 14.86 2.18 17.52
CA ARG A 5 13.86 2.53 16.51
C ARG A 5 12.95 1.34 16.32
N LEU A 6 11.72 1.43 16.80
CA LEU A 6 10.74 0.36 16.68
C LEU A 6 10.10 0.41 15.29
N SER A 7 9.51 -0.71 14.88
CA SER A 7 8.82 -0.82 13.59
C SER A 7 7.58 0.07 13.48
N ASP A 8 6.94 0.44 14.59
CA ASP A 8 5.74 1.30 14.64
C ASP A 8 6.00 2.73 15.15
N ASP A 9 7.24 3.21 15.00
CA ASP A 9 7.57 4.60 15.35
C ASP A 9 6.73 5.62 14.55
N ILE A 10 6.38 6.74 15.18
CA ILE A 10 5.89 7.93 14.49
C ILE A 10 7.07 8.71 13.90
N LEU A 11 6.97 9.06 12.62
CA LEU A 11 7.95 9.84 11.87
C LEU A 11 7.34 11.19 11.48
N ASN A 12 8.12 12.25 11.63
CA ASN A 12 7.80 13.56 11.06
C ASN A 12 8.65 13.80 9.83
N ILE A 13 7.98 14.04 8.70
CA ILE A 13 8.58 14.19 7.39
C ILE A 13 8.17 15.54 6.83
N ASN A 14 9.13 16.34 6.37
CA ASN A 14 8.93 17.57 5.63
C ASN A 14 9.14 17.28 4.14
N VAL A 15 8.08 17.34 3.34
CA VAL A 15 8.09 17.12 1.90
C VAL A 15 7.90 18.45 1.19
N GLY A 16 8.95 18.99 0.57
CA GLY A 16 8.89 20.26 -0.16
C GLY A 16 8.33 21.44 0.65
N GLY A 17 8.54 21.44 1.97
CA GLY A 17 8.01 22.46 2.90
C GLY A 17 6.72 22.05 3.63
N LYS A 18 6.03 20.98 3.21
CA LYS A 18 4.82 20.48 3.87
C LYS A 18 5.15 19.38 4.87
N LYS A 19 4.70 19.55 6.11
CA LYS A 19 4.89 18.54 7.18
C LYS A 19 3.83 17.44 7.11
N TYR A 20 4.30 16.21 7.26
CA TYR A 20 3.52 14.99 7.36
C TYR A 20 3.96 14.24 8.60
N THR A 21 2.99 13.73 9.35
CA THR A 21 3.22 12.80 10.45
C THR A 21 2.70 11.43 10.01
N VAL A 22 3.58 10.44 10.01
CA VAL A 22 3.31 9.10 9.44
C VAL A 22 3.81 8.01 10.37
N ARG A 23 3.30 6.78 10.21
CA ARG A 23 3.87 5.60 10.89
C ARG A 23 5.03 5.06 10.06
N ARG A 24 6.10 4.62 10.71
CA ARG A 24 7.22 3.94 10.05
C ARG A 24 6.73 2.73 9.25
N THR A 25 5.80 1.94 9.80
CA THR A 25 5.20 0.80 9.08
C THR A 25 4.61 1.17 7.72
N ASP A 26 4.05 2.37 7.57
CA ASP A 26 3.45 2.80 6.31
C ASP A 26 4.58 3.02 5.29
N MET A 27 5.68 3.65 5.70
CA MET A 27 6.86 3.86 4.85
C MET A 27 7.57 2.55 4.46
N LEU A 28 7.35 1.48 5.22
CA LEU A 28 7.89 0.13 4.96
C LEU A 28 6.96 -0.75 4.12
N ALA A 29 5.76 -0.27 3.76
CA ALA A 29 4.74 -1.07 3.09
C ALA A 29 5.15 -1.55 1.69
N ASP A 30 6.06 -0.83 1.02
CA ASP A 30 6.69 -1.26 -0.23
C ASP A 30 8.19 -1.49 0.01
N PRO A 31 8.61 -2.75 0.24
CA PRO A 31 9.99 -3.08 0.60
C PRO A 31 11.05 -2.71 -0.45
N ARG A 32 10.64 -2.51 -1.71
CA ARG A 32 11.55 -2.14 -2.81
C ARG A 32 11.71 -0.63 -2.96
N SER A 33 10.88 0.17 -2.28
CA SER A 33 10.91 1.62 -2.37
C SER A 33 12.10 2.24 -1.60
N LYS A 34 12.53 3.42 -2.04
CA LYS A 34 13.51 4.23 -1.30
C LYS A 34 13.00 4.62 0.09
N LEU A 35 11.70 4.81 0.23
CA LEU A 35 11.08 5.10 1.53
C LEU A 35 11.33 3.95 2.52
N ALA A 36 11.19 2.70 2.06
CA ALA A 36 11.45 1.56 2.93
C ALA A 36 12.93 1.44 3.29
N GLU A 37 13.84 1.69 2.34
CA GLU A 37 15.28 1.72 2.58
C GLU A 37 15.66 2.76 3.65
N TRP A 38 15.19 4.00 3.48
CA TRP A 38 15.49 5.11 4.38
C TRP A 38 14.91 4.88 5.78
N PHE A 39 13.69 4.39 5.86
CA PHE A 39 12.99 4.28 7.14
C PHE A 39 13.05 2.90 7.79
N LYS A 40 13.87 1.97 7.27
CA LYS A 40 14.12 0.68 7.91
C LYS A 40 14.69 0.87 9.34
N PRO A 41 14.24 0.07 10.32
CA PRO A 41 14.86 0.04 11.65
C PRO A 41 16.37 -0.24 11.54
N GLY A 42 17.17 0.47 12.34
CA GLY A 42 18.64 0.36 12.31
C GLY A 42 19.35 1.29 11.32
N THR A 43 18.65 1.91 10.35
CA THR A 43 19.29 2.84 9.41
C THR A 43 19.72 4.13 10.12
N ILE A 44 21.02 4.44 10.14
CA ILE A 44 21.56 5.65 10.79
C ILE A 44 21.56 6.80 9.78
N LYS A 45 20.88 7.91 10.13
CA LYS A 45 20.77 9.15 9.32
C LYS A 45 20.48 8.88 7.82
N PRO A 46 19.32 8.30 7.49
CA PRO A 46 19.02 7.90 6.11
C PRO A 46 18.98 9.07 5.13
N ILE A 47 18.47 10.21 5.58
CA ILE A 47 18.30 11.44 4.80
C ILE A 47 18.48 12.64 5.73
N ALA A 48 18.68 13.81 5.12
CA ALA A 48 18.81 15.07 5.83
C ALA A 48 17.55 15.38 6.66
N THR A 49 17.72 16.20 7.69
CA THR A 49 16.60 16.76 8.47
C THR A 49 16.57 18.26 8.32
N ASP A 50 15.37 18.85 8.36
CA ASP A 50 15.21 20.30 8.44
C ASP A 50 15.66 20.85 9.81
N LYS A 51 15.62 22.18 9.99
CA LYS A 51 15.98 22.85 11.26
C LYS A 51 15.14 22.38 12.46
N GLY A 52 13.96 21.81 12.22
CA GLY A 52 13.08 21.26 13.25
C GLY A 52 13.27 19.77 13.51
N GLY A 53 14.28 19.13 12.89
CA GLY A 53 14.54 17.70 13.04
C GLY A 53 13.59 16.80 12.26
N ASN A 54 12.75 17.35 11.37
CA ASN A 54 11.89 16.54 10.51
C ASN A 54 12.70 16.01 9.33
N TYR A 55 12.52 14.75 8.95
CA TYR A 55 13.16 14.18 7.76
C TYR A 55 12.77 14.96 6.51
N PHE A 56 13.73 15.43 5.73
CA PHE A 56 13.47 16.31 4.60
C PHE A 56 13.50 15.55 3.27
N LEU A 57 12.39 15.62 2.53
CA LEU A 57 12.24 15.12 1.16
C LEU A 57 12.07 16.33 0.24
N ASP A 58 13.03 16.52 -0.66
CA ASP A 58 12.97 17.55 -1.69
C ASP A 58 12.10 17.11 -2.88
N ARG A 59 10.82 16.84 -2.59
CA ARG A 59 9.82 16.28 -3.52
C ARG A 59 8.51 17.06 -3.45
N ASP A 60 7.61 16.83 -4.42
CA ASP A 60 6.32 17.53 -4.46
C ASP A 60 5.33 17.04 -3.38
N PRO A 61 4.83 17.94 -2.51
CA PRO A 61 3.94 17.55 -1.42
C PRO A 61 2.53 17.15 -1.86
N LYS A 62 2.04 17.59 -3.03
CA LYS A 62 0.69 17.24 -3.51
C LYS A 62 0.68 15.80 -4.00
N THR A 63 1.67 15.42 -4.78
CA THR A 63 1.85 14.06 -5.27
C THR A 63 2.20 13.08 -4.14
N PHE A 64 3.02 13.51 -3.17
CA PHE A 64 3.33 12.67 -2.01
C PHE A 64 2.09 12.25 -1.19
N ARG A 65 1.01 13.05 -1.20
CA ARG A 65 -0.27 12.65 -0.59
C ARG A 65 -0.79 11.33 -1.17
N HIS A 66 -0.70 11.16 -2.49
CA HIS A 66 -1.13 9.95 -3.19
C HIS A 66 -0.22 8.76 -2.88
N ILE A 67 1.11 9.00 -2.84
CA ILE A 67 2.09 7.98 -2.43
C ILE A 67 1.81 7.50 -1.01
N LEU A 68 1.61 8.41 -0.06
CA LEU A 68 1.30 8.06 1.32
C LEU A 68 -0.01 7.30 1.44
N PHE A 69 -1.03 7.67 0.63
CA PHE A 69 -2.29 6.94 0.63
C PHE A 69 -2.12 5.52 0.07
N TYR A 70 -1.42 5.35 -1.05
CA TYR A 70 -1.07 4.05 -1.63
C TYR A 70 -0.38 3.15 -0.61
N LEU A 71 0.64 3.66 0.11
CA LEU A 71 1.38 2.88 1.09
C LEU A 71 0.50 2.35 2.23
N ARG A 72 -0.48 3.15 2.67
CA ARG A 72 -1.46 2.74 3.69
C ARG A 72 -2.37 1.63 3.16
N LEU A 73 -2.93 1.81 1.96
CA LEU A 73 -3.79 0.80 1.33
C LEU A 73 -3.03 -0.50 1.10
N LYS A 74 -1.79 -0.42 0.61
CA LYS A 74 -0.92 -1.58 0.40
C LYS A 74 -0.65 -2.34 1.69
N LYS A 75 -0.33 -1.63 2.78
CA LYS A 75 -0.12 -2.23 4.10
C LYS A 75 -1.38 -2.96 4.60
N GLU A 76 -2.55 -2.35 4.37
CA GLU A 76 -3.85 -2.91 4.74
C GLU A 76 -4.34 -4.00 3.77
N LYS A 77 -3.56 -4.30 2.72
CA LYS A 77 -3.93 -5.21 1.62
C LYS A 77 -5.26 -4.80 0.97
N PHE A 78 -5.50 -3.50 0.87
CA PHE A 78 -6.67 -2.90 0.23
C PHE A 78 -6.31 -2.37 -1.16
N VAL A 79 -7.33 -1.96 -1.92
CA VAL A 79 -7.26 -1.64 -3.34
C VAL A 79 -6.33 -0.45 -3.64
N PRO A 80 -5.14 -0.66 -4.22
CA PRO A 80 -4.15 0.39 -4.38
C PRO A 80 -4.53 1.47 -5.40
N SER A 81 -5.34 1.13 -6.41
CA SER A 81 -5.76 2.06 -7.47
C SER A 81 -6.64 3.21 -6.96
N LEU A 82 -7.25 3.07 -5.77
CA LEU A 82 -7.99 4.15 -5.11
C LEU A 82 -7.10 5.31 -4.65
N ALA A 83 -5.78 5.09 -4.59
CA ALA A 83 -4.83 6.15 -4.29
C ALA A 83 -4.49 7.03 -5.50
N LEU A 84 -4.88 6.64 -6.72
CA LEU A 84 -4.55 7.38 -7.93
C LEU A 84 -5.33 8.71 -8.02
N PRO A 85 -4.72 9.79 -8.55
CA PRO A 85 -5.45 10.99 -8.91
C PRO A 85 -6.31 10.75 -10.15
N SER A 86 -7.44 11.49 -10.26
CA SER A 86 -8.34 11.36 -11.40
C SER A 86 -7.85 12.12 -12.65
N LYS A 87 -7.08 13.20 -12.48
CA LYS A 87 -6.64 14.06 -13.58
C LYS A 87 -5.38 13.52 -14.28
N PRO A 88 -5.32 13.53 -15.63
CA PRO A 88 -4.14 13.08 -16.38
C PRO A 88 -2.83 13.77 -15.96
N ASP A 89 -2.86 15.10 -15.78
CA ASP A 89 -1.68 15.87 -15.38
C ASP A 89 -1.11 15.44 -14.02
N ASP A 90 -1.99 15.13 -13.07
CA ASP A 90 -1.59 14.70 -11.75
C ASP A 90 -1.11 13.24 -11.76
N LEU A 91 -1.66 12.39 -12.65
CA LEU A 91 -1.13 11.05 -12.91
C LEU A 91 0.28 11.11 -13.50
N ALA A 92 0.53 11.98 -14.47
CA ALA A 92 1.85 12.15 -15.08
C ALA A 92 2.90 12.60 -14.04
N LYS A 93 2.54 13.54 -13.16
CA LYS A 93 3.40 13.93 -12.02
C LYS A 93 3.63 12.77 -11.06
N LEU A 94 2.59 11.97 -10.76
CA LEU A 94 2.70 10.78 -9.93
C LEU A 94 3.69 9.77 -10.50
N VAL A 95 3.65 9.52 -11.81
CA VAL A 95 4.63 8.63 -12.48
C VAL A 95 6.06 9.09 -12.24
N GLY A 96 6.34 10.40 -12.40
CA GLY A 96 7.67 10.96 -12.15
C GLY A 96 8.15 10.81 -10.71
N GLU A 97 7.26 11.02 -9.73
CA GLU A 97 7.57 10.80 -8.31
C GLU A 97 7.77 9.31 -7.97
N CYS A 98 6.99 8.41 -8.57
CA CYS A 98 7.12 6.98 -8.36
C CYS A 98 8.45 6.45 -8.90
N GLU A 99 8.91 6.95 -10.06
CA GLU A 99 10.23 6.62 -10.59
C GLU A 99 11.34 7.09 -9.63
N ALA A 100 11.25 8.34 -9.15
CA ALA A 100 12.25 8.89 -8.25
C ALA A 100 12.36 8.13 -6.91
N LEU A 101 11.26 7.57 -6.41
CA LEU A 101 11.17 6.85 -5.14
C LEU A 101 11.18 5.32 -5.27
N ASN A 102 11.30 4.80 -6.49
CA ASN A 102 11.24 3.37 -6.81
C ASN A 102 9.94 2.67 -6.35
N LEU A 103 8.79 3.26 -6.65
CA LEU A 103 7.45 2.72 -6.36
C LEU A 103 6.87 2.07 -7.62
N VAL A 104 7.37 0.87 -7.96
CA VAL A 104 7.11 0.21 -9.25
C VAL A 104 5.62 -0.08 -9.47
N GLU A 105 4.94 -0.67 -8.50
CA GLU A 105 3.52 -1.03 -8.64
C GLU A 105 2.62 0.21 -8.78
N LEU A 106 2.83 1.24 -7.96
CA LEU A 106 2.07 2.48 -8.08
C LEU A 106 2.30 3.17 -9.43
N LYS A 107 3.53 3.11 -9.94
CA LYS A 107 3.88 3.62 -11.28
C LYS A 107 3.11 2.88 -12.37
N GLU A 108 3.09 1.55 -12.31
CA GLU A 108 2.39 0.71 -13.29
C GLU A 108 0.89 1.00 -13.29
N LEU A 109 0.25 1.07 -12.12
CA LEU A 109 -1.16 1.44 -11.98
C LEU A 109 -1.48 2.82 -12.58
N ALA A 110 -0.61 3.81 -12.35
CA ALA A 110 -0.78 5.15 -12.91
C ALA A 110 -0.64 5.15 -14.44
N LEU A 111 0.34 4.41 -14.99
CA LEU A 111 0.55 4.28 -16.43
C LEU A 111 -0.61 3.55 -17.12
N GLU A 112 -1.14 2.49 -16.51
CA GLU A 112 -2.32 1.79 -17.03
C GLU A 112 -3.52 2.72 -17.14
N LEU A 113 -3.76 3.58 -16.14
CA LEU A 113 -4.85 4.54 -16.17
C LEU A 113 -4.64 5.63 -17.24
N ILE A 114 -3.42 6.17 -17.37
CA ILE A 114 -3.07 7.10 -18.46
C ILE A 114 -3.29 6.45 -19.83
N GLN A 115 -2.91 5.19 -19.99
CA GLN A 115 -3.07 4.45 -21.24
C GLN A 115 -4.56 4.24 -21.59
N LYS A 116 -5.43 4.06 -20.60
CA LYS A 116 -6.89 4.03 -20.79
C LYS A 116 -7.43 5.39 -21.21
N TYR A 117 -6.92 6.48 -20.64
CA TYR A 117 -7.30 7.83 -21.03
C TYR A 117 -6.92 8.16 -22.47
N GLN A 118 -5.77 7.68 -22.96
CA GLN A 118 -5.37 7.87 -24.36
C GLN A 118 -6.41 7.32 -25.36
N ARG A 119 -7.13 6.27 -24.98
CA ARG A 119 -8.16 5.63 -25.83
C ARG A 119 -9.55 6.22 -25.63
N THR A 120 -9.67 7.24 -24.78
CA THR A 120 -10.92 7.81 -24.31
C THR A 120 -10.98 9.29 -24.71
N GLU A 121 -12.15 9.80 -25.08
CA GLU A 121 -12.31 11.24 -25.32
C GLU A 121 -12.07 12.04 -24.03
N GLU A 122 -11.54 13.26 -24.12
CA GLU A 122 -11.11 14.04 -22.93
C GLU A 122 -12.22 14.24 -21.89
N GLN A 123 -13.47 14.37 -22.34
CA GLN A 123 -14.63 14.54 -21.46
C GLN A 123 -14.93 13.30 -20.59
N HIS A 124 -14.35 12.15 -20.91
CA HIS A 124 -14.66 10.86 -20.29
C HIS A 124 -13.57 10.32 -19.35
N PHE A 125 -12.51 11.09 -19.06
CA PHE A 125 -11.47 10.67 -18.11
C PHE A 125 -12.03 10.32 -16.73
N VAL A 126 -13.01 11.09 -16.25
CA VAL A 126 -13.68 10.81 -14.96
C VAL A 126 -14.43 9.48 -15.02
N THR A 127 -15.12 9.19 -16.14
CA THR A 127 -15.81 7.91 -16.32
C THR A 127 -14.83 6.75 -16.30
N SER A 128 -13.72 6.86 -17.04
CA SER A 128 -12.68 5.83 -17.07
C SER A 128 -12.05 5.62 -15.69
N TYR A 129 -11.78 6.68 -14.93
CA TYR A 129 -11.35 6.60 -13.53
C TYR A 129 -12.33 5.79 -12.68
N VAL A 130 -13.60 6.19 -12.70
CA VAL A 130 -14.66 5.56 -11.89
C VAL A 130 -14.79 4.08 -12.23
N GLN A 131 -14.80 3.73 -13.53
CA GLN A 131 -14.86 2.34 -13.98
C GLN A 131 -13.68 1.50 -13.46
N VAL A 132 -12.44 2.04 -13.51
CA VAL A 132 -11.28 1.34 -12.94
C VAL A 132 -11.45 1.13 -11.44
N THR A 133 -11.81 2.18 -10.70
CA THR A 133 -11.94 2.09 -9.24
C THR A 133 -13.03 1.12 -8.78
N LEU A 134 -14.19 1.11 -9.46
CA LEU A 134 -15.28 0.17 -9.16
C LEU A 134 -14.87 -1.27 -9.46
N ARG A 135 -14.31 -1.53 -10.64
CA ARG A 135 -13.83 -2.85 -11.05
C ARG A 135 -12.83 -3.43 -10.05
N ASP A 136 -11.84 -2.62 -9.65
CA ASP A 136 -10.79 -3.09 -8.74
C ASP A 136 -11.34 -3.31 -7.31
N TYR A 137 -12.31 -2.50 -6.88
CA TYR A 137 -13.01 -2.70 -5.62
C TYR A 137 -13.87 -3.96 -5.60
N GLU A 138 -14.64 -4.20 -6.65
CA GLU A 138 -15.45 -5.42 -6.81
C GLU A 138 -14.57 -6.67 -6.82
N SER A 139 -13.43 -6.63 -7.53
CA SER A 139 -12.45 -7.71 -7.55
C SER A 139 -11.91 -8.02 -6.15
N PHE A 140 -11.55 -6.99 -5.39
CA PHE A 140 -11.13 -7.14 -4.00
C PHE A 140 -12.22 -7.74 -3.09
N GLN A 141 -13.48 -7.30 -3.23
CA GLN A 141 -14.59 -7.86 -2.45
C GLN A 141 -14.77 -9.34 -2.75
N PHE A 142 -14.75 -9.71 -4.03
CA PHE A 142 -14.89 -11.09 -4.47
C PHE A 142 -13.76 -11.96 -3.91
N GLU A 143 -12.49 -11.54 -4.04
CA GLU A 143 -11.34 -12.26 -3.46
C GLU A 143 -11.46 -12.43 -1.94
N ARG A 144 -11.92 -11.40 -1.24
CA ARG A 144 -12.11 -11.43 0.21
C ARG A 144 -13.19 -12.43 0.62
N GLU A 145 -14.30 -12.50 -0.13
CA GLU A 145 -15.37 -13.48 0.10
C GLU A 145 -14.89 -14.92 -0.15
N GLN A 146 -14.17 -15.16 -1.26
CA GLN A 146 -13.60 -16.48 -1.56
C GLN A 146 -12.64 -16.95 -0.47
N ASN A 147 -11.78 -16.06 0.03
CA ASN A 147 -10.86 -16.37 1.13
C ASN A 147 -11.61 -16.73 2.42
N GLN A 148 -12.71 -16.04 2.73
CA GLN A 148 -13.55 -16.37 3.90
C GLN A 148 -14.24 -17.74 3.75
N ILE A 149 -14.74 -18.06 2.56
CA ILE A 149 -15.34 -19.36 2.28
C ILE A 149 -14.28 -20.47 2.43
N ALA A 150 -13.10 -20.30 1.84
CA ALA A 150 -12.02 -21.27 1.94
C ALA A 150 -11.57 -21.52 3.39
N LEU A 151 -11.48 -20.45 4.20
CA LEU A 151 -11.15 -20.56 5.63
C LEU A 151 -12.22 -21.35 6.41
N LYS A 152 -13.51 -21.12 6.12
CA LYS A 152 -14.61 -21.88 6.74
C LYS A 152 -14.56 -23.36 6.36
N THR A 153 -14.39 -23.68 5.08
CA THR A 153 -14.31 -25.07 4.61
C THR A 153 -13.11 -25.80 5.22
N LYS A 154 -11.96 -25.12 5.34
CA LYS A 154 -10.78 -25.70 5.99
C LYS A 154 -11.01 -25.98 7.47
N ALA A 155 -11.61 -25.03 8.20
CA ALA A 155 -11.96 -25.23 9.61
C ALA A 155 -12.92 -26.40 9.81
N THR A 156 -13.94 -26.55 8.97
CA THR A 156 -14.86 -27.70 9.04
C THR A 156 -14.16 -29.02 8.72
N HIS A 157 -13.17 -29.03 7.83
CA HIS A 157 -12.41 -30.24 7.52
C HIS A 157 -11.51 -30.62 8.69
N ASP A 158 -10.79 -29.67 9.29
CA ASP A 158 -9.91 -29.95 10.44
C ASP A 158 -10.71 -30.42 11.68
N GLU A 159 -11.92 -29.89 11.93
CA GLU A 159 -12.82 -30.37 13.00
C GLU A 159 -13.30 -31.81 12.80
N VAL A 160 -13.53 -32.24 11.56
CA VAL A 160 -13.94 -33.62 11.25
C VAL A 160 -12.79 -34.59 11.55
N TYR A 161 -11.55 -34.21 11.24
CA TYR A 161 -10.38 -35.07 11.52
C TYR A 161 -10.02 -35.14 13.01
N GLU A 162 -10.23 -34.07 13.79
CA GLU A 162 -10.03 -34.10 15.25
C GLU A 162 -11.10 -34.95 15.97
N ASN A 163 -12.34 -34.97 15.49
CA ASN A 163 -13.40 -35.82 16.05
C ASN A 163 -13.31 -37.30 15.65
N THR A 164 -12.48 -37.65 14.66
CA THR A 164 -12.20 -39.04 14.28
C THR A 164 -10.78 -39.43 14.70
N SER A 165 -10.49 -39.42 16.00
CA SER A 165 -9.27 -40.03 16.51
C SER A 165 -9.42 -41.56 16.44
N PRO A 166 -8.59 -42.29 15.67
CA PRO A 166 -8.66 -43.75 15.59
C PRO A 166 -8.18 -44.47 16.87
N TYR A 167 -7.74 -43.71 17.89
CA TYR A 167 -7.25 -44.24 19.16
C TYR A 167 -8.36 -44.44 20.21
N ASP A 168 -9.57 -43.90 20.01
CA ASP A 168 -10.66 -44.02 21.00
C ASP A 168 -11.45 -45.34 20.89
N GLU A 169 -11.23 -46.17 19.85
CA GLU A 169 -11.96 -47.43 19.64
C GLU A 169 -11.29 -48.67 20.28
N TRP A 170 -10.04 -48.57 20.75
CA TRP A 170 -9.31 -49.74 21.30
C TRP A 170 -9.35 -49.87 22.83
N ASP A 171 -9.81 -48.85 23.56
CA ASP A 171 -9.86 -48.85 25.04
C ASP A 171 -11.20 -49.36 25.63
N ASN A 172 -12.15 -49.78 24.78
CA ASN A 172 -13.49 -50.26 25.18
C ASN A 172 -13.73 -51.76 24.96
N LEU A 173 -12.67 -52.57 24.85
CA LEU A 173 -12.75 -54.04 24.66
C LEU A 173 -12.11 -54.82 25.81
#